data_AF-A0A2N3QTN4-F1
#
_entry.id   AF-A0A2N3QTN4-F1
#
_cell.length_a   1.000
_cell.length_b   1.000
_cell.length_c   1.000
_cell.angle_alpha   90.00
_cell.angle_beta   90.00
_cell.angle_gamma   90.00
#
_symmetry.space_group_name_H-M   'P 1'
#
loop_
_entity.id
_entity.type
_entity.pdbx_description
1 polymer ?
#
loop_
_entity_poly.entity_id
_entity_poly.type
_entity_poly.pdbx_seq_one_letter_code
_entity_poly.pdbx_strand_id
1 'polypeptide(L)'
;MGAWEAAQLAANLPDGSMVWRALDVPRAWTMDQHLLATLVDQWQMWMWGQSDPKHRGRKPRPLPRPGDGKSHSMRDDTLTMSADQLDAFLAQDFTDTTMGG
;
A
#
# COMPACT_ATOMS: atom_id res chain seq x y z
N MET A 1 -16.02 16.19 -10.76
CA MET A 1 -14.58 15.92 -10.98
C MET A 1 -14.49 15.10 -12.26
N GLY A 2 -13.73 15.53 -13.25
CA GLY A 2 -13.57 14.76 -14.49
C GLY A 2 -12.41 13.77 -14.42
N ALA A 3 -12.34 12.90 -15.42
CA ALA A 3 -11.33 11.86 -15.63
C ALA A 3 -9.93 12.48 -15.76
N TRP A 4 -9.84 13.65 -16.40
CA TRP A 4 -8.58 14.39 -16.51
C TRP A 4 -8.08 14.87 -15.15
N GLU A 5 -8.93 15.49 -14.33
CA GLU A 5 -8.54 15.95 -12.99
C GLU A 5 -8.20 14.76 -12.07
N ALA A 6 -8.97 13.67 -12.15
CA ALA A 6 -8.68 12.45 -11.40
C ALA A 6 -7.33 11.84 -11.81
N ALA A 7 -7.01 11.81 -13.11
CA ALA A 7 -5.72 11.33 -13.61
C ALA A 7 -4.56 12.23 -13.13
N GLN A 8 -4.75 13.55 -13.11
CA GLN A 8 -3.74 14.49 -12.60
C GLN A 8 -3.49 14.31 -11.10
N LEU A 9 -4.55 14.08 -10.30
CA LEU A 9 -4.38 13.76 -8.87
C LEU A 9 -3.71 12.41 -8.68
N ALA A 10 -4.14 11.38 -9.41
CA ALA A 10 -3.55 10.04 -9.38
C ALA A 10 -2.04 10.06 -9.71
N ALA A 11 -1.64 10.84 -10.70
CA ALA A 11 -0.26 10.96 -11.15
C ALA A 11 0.63 11.72 -10.15
N ASN A 12 0.07 12.71 -9.44
CA ASN A 12 0.83 13.61 -8.58
C ASN A 12 0.66 13.35 -7.07
N LEU A 13 0.02 12.25 -6.66
CA LEU A 13 -0.08 11.92 -5.23
C LEU A 13 1.32 11.69 -4.63
N PRO A 14 1.63 12.34 -3.49
CA PRO A 14 2.89 12.12 -2.81
C PRO A 14 2.97 10.69 -2.28
N ASP A 15 4.20 10.18 -2.18
CA ASP A 15 4.47 8.93 -1.48
C ASP A 15 4.03 9.06 -0.01
N GLY A 16 3.53 7.97 0.58
CA GLY A 16 2.95 8.00 1.92
C GLY A 16 1.48 8.41 1.99
N SER A 17 0.84 8.78 0.86
CA SER A 17 -0.57 9.15 0.83
C SER A 17 -1.50 8.03 1.32
N MET A 18 -2.64 8.40 1.90
CA MET A 18 -3.63 7.41 2.36
C MET A 18 -4.19 6.56 1.22
N VAL A 19 -4.28 7.12 0.00
CA VAL A 19 -4.70 6.37 -1.19
C VAL A 19 -3.74 5.23 -1.48
N TRP A 20 -2.42 5.50 -1.48
CA TRP A 20 -1.43 4.45 -1.69
C TRP A 20 -1.42 3.40 -0.57
N ARG A 21 -1.69 3.81 0.66
CA ARG A 21 -1.82 2.89 1.81
C ARG A 21 -3.03 1.97 1.69
N ALA A 22 -4.18 2.50 1.25
CA ALA A 22 -5.38 1.70 1.05
C ALA A 22 -5.20 0.66 -0.08
N LEU A 23 -4.40 0.99 -1.09
CA LEU A 23 -4.07 0.11 -2.20
C LEU A 23 -2.94 -0.89 -1.90
N ASP A 24 -2.29 -0.77 -0.73
CA ASP A 24 -1.13 -1.58 -0.32
C ASP A 24 -0.03 -1.67 -1.41
N VAL A 25 0.31 -0.53 -2.02
CA VAL A 25 1.38 -0.46 -3.05
C VAL A 25 2.69 0.06 -2.45
N PRO A 26 3.86 -0.15 -3.08
CA PRO A 26 5.15 0.32 -2.55
C PRO A 26 5.23 1.82 -2.22
N ARG A 27 4.45 2.66 -2.92
CA ARG A 27 4.33 4.12 -2.68
C ARG A 27 3.51 4.48 -1.43
N ALA A 28 2.91 3.49 -0.76
CA ALA A 28 2.22 3.66 0.53
C ALA A 28 3.16 4.16 1.63
N TRP A 29 4.45 3.91 1.48
CA TRP A 29 5.50 4.39 2.37
C TRP A 29 6.35 5.44 1.69
N THR A 30 6.76 6.42 2.49
CA THR A 30 7.81 7.37 2.10
C THR A 30 9.18 6.69 2.12
N MET A 31 10.18 7.26 1.44
CA MET A 31 11.57 6.77 1.46
C MET A 31 12.09 6.56 2.90
N ASP A 32 11.86 7.53 3.80
CA ASP A 32 12.33 7.43 5.19
C ASP A 32 11.73 6.23 5.93
N GLN A 33 10.48 5.88 5.65
CA GLN A 33 9.82 4.70 6.25
C GLN A 33 10.44 3.41 5.75
N HIS A 34 10.78 3.32 4.46
CA HIS A 34 11.53 2.19 3.91
C HIS A 34 12.92 2.04 4.54
N LEU A 35 13.63 3.16 4.71
CA LEU A 35 14.96 3.17 5.34
C LEU A 35 14.89 2.78 6.82
N LEU A 36 13.92 3.30 7.57
CA LEU A 36 13.71 2.94 8.98
C LEU A 36 13.34 1.47 9.15
N ALA A 37 12.44 0.93 8.31
CA ALA A 37 12.11 -0.48 8.35
C ALA A 37 13.33 -1.36 8.04
N THR A 38 14.16 -0.94 7.08
CA THR A 38 15.40 -1.65 6.74
C THR A 38 16.38 -1.62 7.90
N LEU A 39 16.53 -0.48 8.57
CA LEU A 39 17.34 -0.36 9.78
C LEU A 39 16.86 -1.35 10.84
N VAL A 40 15.55 -1.36 11.16
CA VAL A 40 14.97 -2.28 12.15
C VAL A 40 15.25 -3.74 11.79
N ASP A 41 15.08 -4.13 10.53
CA ASP A 41 15.36 -5.49 10.08
C ASP A 41 16.83 -5.90 10.30
N GLN A 42 17.77 -5.01 9.97
CA GLN A 42 19.20 -5.25 10.19
C GLN A 42 19.53 -5.38 11.69
N TRP A 43 18.94 -4.53 12.53
CA TRP A 43 19.13 -4.59 13.99
C TRP A 43 18.57 -5.87 14.59
N GLN A 44 17.36 -6.28 14.21
CA GLN A 44 16.78 -7.55 14.65
C GLN A 44 17.66 -8.74 14.25
N MET A 45 18.13 -8.74 13.01
CA MET A 45 19.01 -9.79 12.51
C MET A 45 20.35 -9.81 13.25
N TRP A 46 20.92 -8.64 13.54
CA TRP A 46 22.17 -8.52 14.30
C TRP A 46 22.02 -9.04 15.73
N MET A 47 20.97 -8.64 16.44
CA MET A 47 20.67 -9.13 17.80
C MET A 47 20.46 -10.65 17.82
N TRP A 48 19.75 -11.20 16.83
CA TRP A 48 19.59 -12.65 16.69
C TRP A 48 20.93 -13.34 16.40
N GLY A 49 21.77 -12.75 15.55
CA GLY A 49 23.11 -13.26 15.23
C GLY A 49 24.06 -13.29 16.43
N GLN A 50 23.93 -12.33 17.34
CA GLN A 50 24.71 -12.26 18.58
C GLN A 50 24.16 -13.12 19.73
N SER A 51 22.90 -13.55 19.65
CA SER A 51 22.28 -14.40 20.67
C SER A 51 22.94 -15.79 20.71
N ASP A 52 22.97 -16.42 21.89
CA ASP A 52 23.53 -17.77 22.08
C ASP A 52 22.92 -18.76 21.07
N PRO A 53 23.72 -19.43 20.22
CA PRO A 53 23.23 -20.37 19.22
C PRO A 53 22.35 -21.50 19.78
N LYS A 54 22.53 -21.88 21.05
CA LYS A 54 21.75 -22.95 21.70
C LYS A 54 20.39 -22.49 22.22
N HIS A 55 20.23 -21.19 22.45
CA HIS A 55 19.02 -20.59 23.04
C HIS A 55 18.36 -19.53 22.13
N ARG A 56 18.95 -19.23 20.96
CA ARG A 56 18.38 -18.27 20.03
C ARG A 56 17.08 -18.81 19.44
N GLY A 57 16.05 -17.96 19.45
CA GLY A 57 14.76 -18.25 18.84
C GLY A 57 14.83 -18.33 17.31
N ARG A 58 13.66 -18.28 16.67
CA ARG A 58 13.57 -18.27 15.21
C ARG A 58 14.28 -17.04 14.62
N LYS A 59 14.95 -17.22 13.47
CA LYS A 59 15.50 -16.11 12.68
C LYS A 59 14.39 -15.07 12.41
N PRO A 60 14.62 -13.79 12.72
CA PRO A 60 13.66 -12.72 12.42
C PRO A 60 13.31 -12.69 10.94
N ARG A 61 12.05 -12.39 10.64
CA ARG A 61 11.61 -12.10 9.28
C ARG A 61 11.60 -10.59 9.10
N PRO A 62 12.00 -10.08 7.92
CA PRO A 62 11.85 -8.66 7.63
C PRO A 62 10.41 -8.20 7.86
N LEU A 63 10.24 -6.95 8.29
CA LEU A 63 8.93 -6.32 8.39
C LEU A 63 8.23 -6.38 7.01
N PRO A 64 6.94 -6.70 6.94
CA PRO A 64 6.23 -6.71 5.66
C PRO A 64 6.23 -5.29 5.08
N ARG A 65 6.75 -5.12 3.85
CA ARG A 65 6.65 -3.84 3.14
C ARG A 65 5.30 -3.76 2.42
N PRO A 66 4.76 -2.57 2.22
CA PRO A 66 3.60 -2.40 1.36
C PRO A 66 3.90 -2.92 -0.04
N GLY A 67 2.99 -3.73 -0.56
CA GLY A 67 3.17 -4.41 -1.86
C GLY A 67 3.95 -5.72 -1.80
N ASP A 68 4.50 -6.13 -0.64
CA ASP A 68 5.08 -7.49 -0.46
C ASP A 68 3.99 -8.55 -0.23
N GLY A 69 2.77 -8.12 0.11
CA GLY A 69 1.61 -8.98 0.25
C GLY A 69 1.28 -9.63 -1.09
N LYS A 70 0.98 -10.94 -1.05
CA LYS A 70 0.37 -11.69 -2.16
C LYS A 70 -0.56 -10.74 -2.89
N SER A 71 -0.38 -10.62 -4.21
CA SER A 71 -1.28 -9.87 -5.09
C SER A 71 -2.64 -9.88 -4.43
N HIS A 72 -3.14 -8.74 -3.96
CA HIS A 72 -4.58 -8.58 -3.94
C HIS A 72 -4.92 -9.02 -5.34
N SER A 73 -5.48 -10.24 -5.47
CA SER A 73 -5.98 -10.70 -6.75
C SER A 73 -6.79 -9.51 -7.15
N MET A 74 -6.29 -8.75 -8.14
CA MET A 74 -6.99 -7.62 -8.69
C MET A 74 -8.38 -8.20 -8.80
N ARG A 75 -9.35 -7.66 -8.04
CA ARG A 75 -10.71 -8.13 -8.23
C ARG A 75 -10.87 -8.08 -9.73
N ASP A 76 -11.28 -9.20 -10.33
CA ASP A 76 -11.44 -9.32 -11.78
C ASP A 76 -12.34 -8.16 -12.30
N ASP A 77 -13.06 -7.54 -11.38
CA ASP A 77 -13.69 -6.22 -11.37
C ASP A 77 -12.77 -5.00 -11.62
N THR A 78 -11.52 -5.17 -12.08
CA THR A 78 -10.73 -4.01 -12.50
C THR A 78 -11.31 -3.52 -13.82
N LEU A 79 -12.28 -2.63 -13.69
CA LEU A 79 -12.99 -2.05 -14.82
C LEU A 79 -11.98 -1.23 -15.64
N THR A 80 -11.56 -1.77 -16.78
CA THR A 80 -10.98 -0.96 -17.85
C THR A 80 -12.09 -0.10 -18.43
N MET A 81 -12.16 1.14 -17.97
CA MET A 81 -13.13 2.13 -18.42
C MET A 81 -12.48 3.14 -19.38
N SER A 82 -13.22 3.57 -20.40
CA SER A 82 -12.81 4.72 -21.22
C SER A 82 -12.84 6.01 -20.40
N ALA A 83 -12.18 7.07 -20.87
CA ALA A 83 -12.21 8.37 -20.21
C ALA A 83 -13.65 8.87 -19.98
N ASP A 84 -14.52 8.71 -20.99
CA ASP A 84 -15.94 9.10 -20.89
C ASP A 84 -16.71 8.26 -19.85
N GLN A 85 -16.38 6.98 -19.70
CA GLN A 85 -16.98 6.11 -18.69
C GLN A 85 -16.51 6.48 -17.29
N LEU A 86 -15.25 6.87 -17.14
CA LEU A 86 -14.71 7.36 -15.87
C LEU A 86 -15.33 8.71 -15.50
N ASP A 87 -15.50 9.61 -16.47
CA ASP A 87 -16.22 10.89 -16.28
C ASP A 87 -17.66 10.64 -15.79
N ALA A 88 -18.38 9.75 -16.46
CA ALA A 88 -19.74 9.38 -16.08
C ALA A 88 -19.80 8.72 -14.69
N PHE A 89 -18.78 7.94 -14.32
CA PHE A 89 -18.68 7.32 -13.00
C PHE A 89 -18.41 8.36 -11.91
N LEU A 90 -17.47 9.27 -12.12
CA LEU A 90 -17.10 10.32 -11.16
C LEU A 90 -18.19 11.40 -11.01
N ALA A 91 -19.09 11.51 -11.98
CA ALA A 91 -20.27 12.38 -11.93
C ALA A 91 -21.45 11.77 -11.16
N GLN A 92 -21.40 10.49 -10.77
CA GLN A 92 -22.44 9.88 -9.95
C GLN A 92 -22.36 10.39 -8.51
N ASP A 93 -23.54 10.58 -7.90
CA ASP A 93 -23.63 10.89 -6.48
C ASP A 93 -23.26 9.65 -5.65
N PHE A 94 -22.08 9.68 -5.04
CA PHE A 94 -21.64 8.66 -4.09
C PHE A 94 -22.30 8.90 -2.72
N THR A 95 -23.62 8.70 -2.63
CA THR A 95 -24.32 8.70 -1.35
C THR A 95 -24.10 7.35 -0.66
N ASP A 96 -23.16 7.29 0.27
CA ASP A 96 -22.99 6.12 1.13
C ASP A 96 -24.20 6.00 2.07
N THR A 97 -25.11 5.09 1.74
CA THR A 97 -26.18 4.63 2.63
C THR A 97 -26.04 3.13 2.85
N THR A 98 -24.88 2.68 3.34
CA THR A 98 -24.75 1.35 3.96
C THR A 98 -23.84 1.40 5.19
N MET A 99 -24.20 2.27 6.14
CA MET A 99 -24.01 2.00 7.56
C MET A 99 -25.32 1.42 8.09
N GLY A 100 -25.40 0.11 8.27
CA GLY A 100 -26.55 -0.55 8.93
C GLY A 100 -26.66 -2.05 8.64
N GLY A 101 -26.17 -2.88 9.55
CA GLY A 101 -26.37 -4.33 9.57
C GLY A 101 -25.23 -5.10 10.19
#